data_AF-A0A1Z3HTN9-F1
#
_entry.id   AF-A0A1Z3HTN9-F1
#
_cell.length_a   1.000
_cell.length_b   1.000
_cell.length_c   1.000
_cell.angle_alpha   90.00
_cell.angle_beta   90.00
_cell.angle_gamma   90.00
#
_symmetry.space_group_name_H-M   'P 1'
#
loop_
_entity.id
_entity.type
_entity.pdbx_description
1 polymer ?
#
loop_
_entity_poly.entity_id
_entity_poly.type
_entity_poly.pdbx_seq_one_letter_code
_entity_poly.pdbx_strand_id
1 'polypeptide(L)'
;MAFLHRVVNGGGTLEREYALGTGRMDLCLRYGQVVLGIELKVWRQGRPDPLQAGLAQLDSYLARLGEETGWLVIFDRRSGIPPIEERTTTERVTTPDGRRVTVVRG
;
A
#
# COMPACT_ATOMS: atom_id res chain seq x y z
N MET A 1 -3.56 7.68 -19.26
CA MET A 1 -4.70 7.22 -18.43
C MET A 1 -4.14 6.66 -17.13
N ALA A 2 -4.46 7.23 -15.97
CA ALA A 2 -4.08 6.63 -14.68
C ALA A 2 -5.16 5.65 -14.24
N PHE A 3 -4.81 4.38 -13.98
CA PHE A 3 -5.74 3.28 -13.69
C PHE A 3 -6.77 3.63 -12.58
N LEU A 4 -6.32 4.32 -11.54
CA LEU A 4 -7.16 4.71 -10.39
C LEU A 4 -8.03 5.96 -10.63
N HIS A 5 -7.88 6.67 -11.75
CA HIS A 5 -8.71 7.84 -12.07
C HIS A 5 -10.19 7.48 -12.27
N ARG A 6 -10.49 6.20 -12.55
CA ARG A 6 -11.87 5.69 -12.64
C ARG A 6 -12.66 5.87 -11.34
N VAL A 7 -11.99 5.91 -10.19
CA VAL A 7 -12.63 6.23 -8.90
C VAL A 7 -13.22 7.63 -8.91
N VAL A 8 -12.43 8.60 -9.40
CA VAL A 8 -12.85 10.01 -9.50
C VAL A 8 -14.00 10.14 -10.50
N ASN A 9 -13.91 9.46 -11.65
CA ASN A 9 -14.98 9.45 -12.63
C ASN A 9 -16.30 8.86 -12.09
N GLY A 10 -16.23 7.98 -11.09
CA GLY A 10 -17.40 7.42 -10.41
C GLY A 10 -17.92 8.25 -9.23
N GLY A 11 -17.42 9.47 -9.02
CA GLY A 11 -17.82 10.33 -7.91
C GLY A 11 -17.08 10.09 -6.59
N GLY A 12 -16.02 9.28 -6.61
CA GLY A 12 -15.13 9.11 -5.46
C GLY A 12 -14.00 10.14 -5.42
N THR A 13 -13.15 10.05 -4.40
CA THR A 13 -11.93 10.84 -4.30
C THR A 13 -10.70 9.94 -4.25
N LEU A 14 -9.59 10.49 -4.74
CA LEU A 14 -8.29 9.84 -4.69
C LEU A 14 -7.26 10.87 -4.23
N GLU A 15 -6.96 10.82 -2.95
CA GLU A 15 -5.91 11.62 -2.33
C GLU A 15 -4.57 10.92 -2.57
N ARG A 16 -3.58 11.68 -3.03
CA ARG A 16 -2.23 11.18 -3.31
C ARG A 16 -1.25 12.08 -2.58
N GLU A 17 -0.38 11.51 -1.77
CA GLU A 17 0.72 12.26 -1.19
C GLU A 17 2.03 11.58 -1.59
N TYR A 18 2.87 12.27 -2.35
CA TYR A 18 4.17 11.74 -2.75
C TYR A 18 5.10 11.77 -1.52
N ALA A 19 5.02 10.74 -0.68
CA ALA A 19 5.69 10.70 0.60
C ALA A 19 7.20 10.42 0.44
N LEU A 20 7.95 11.43 0.04
CA LEU A 20 9.41 11.47 0.19
C LEU A 20 9.75 11.68 1.67
N GLY A 21 9.59 10.63 2.49
CA GLY A 21 10.13 10.57 3.86
C GLY A 21 9.36 11.36 4.92
N THR A 22 8.14 11.86 4.64
CA THR A 22 7.37 12.71 5.58
C THR A 22 6.33 11.96 6.44
N GLY A 23 6.27 10.62 6.37
CA GLY A 23 5.29 9.83 7.14
C GLY A 23 3.83 10.01 6.68
N ARG A 24 3.64 10.34 5.41
CA ARG A 24 2.34 10.46 4.74
C ARG A 24 2.03 9.15 3.98
N MET A 25 0.76 8.82 3.80
CA MET A 25 0.36 7.62 3.06
C MET A 25 0.32 7.92 1.55
N ASP A 26 0.74 6.95 0.74
CA ASP A 26 0.85 7.15 -0.70
C ASP A 26 -0.50 7.41 -1.38
N LEU A 27 -1.53 6.60 -1.09
CA LEU A 27 -2.83 6.69 -1.76
C LEU A 27 -4.01 6.41 -0.82
N CYS A 28 -4.92 7.38 -0.67
CA CYS A 28 -6.21 7.20 0.01
C CYS A 28 -7.33 7.27 -1.02
N LEU A 29 -8.09 6.19 -1.14
CA LEU A 29 -9.23 6.10 -2.04
C LEU A 29 -10.51 6.16 -1.22
N ARG A 30 -11.43 7.07 -1.57
CA ARG A 30 -12.79 7.11 -1.01
C ARG A 30 -13.81 6.90 -2.10
N TYR A 31 -14.71 5.94 -1.92
CA TYR A 31 -15.79 5.64 -2.87
C TYR A 31 -17.04 5.18 -2.13
N GLY A 32 -18.06 6.05 -2.07
CA GLY A 32 -19.23 5.82 -1.23
C GLY A 32 -18.83 5.72 0.25
N GLN A 33 -19.14 4.59 0.88
CA GLN A 33 -18.75 4.31 2.27
C GLN A 33 -17.39 3.62 2.40
N VAL A 34 -16.73 3.29 1.29
CA VAL A 34 -15.44 2.60 1.30
C VAL A 34 -14.32 3.63 1.39
N VAL A 35 -13.46 3.49 2.39
CA VAL A 35 -12.17 4.16 2.48
C VAL A 35 -11.09 3.08 2.39
N LEU A 36 -10.12 3.29 1.50
CA LEU A 36 -9.06 2.32 1.26
C LEU A 36 -7.70 3.03 1.34
N GLY A 37 -6.97 2.71 2.41
CA GLY A 37 -5.57 3.10 2.57
C GLY A 37 -4.64 2.15 1.85
N ILE A 38 -3.79 2.69 0.98
CA ILE A 38 -2.79 1.94 0.21
C ILE A 38 -1.42 2.59 0.43
N GLU A 39 -0.48 1.79 0.92
CA GLU A 39 0.93 2.14 1.06
C GLU A 39 1.77 1.37 0.03
N LEU A 40 2.72 2.04 -0.61
CA LEU A 40 3.60 1.46 -1.62
C LEU A 40 5.04 1.44 -1.11
N LYS A 41 5.73 0.32 -1.31
CA LYS A 41 7.16 0.19 -1.04
C LYS A 41 7.88 -0.36 -2.25
N VAL A 42 9.13 0.07 -2.43
CA VAL A 42 10.02 -0.48 -3.45
C VAL A 42 11.17 -1.19 -2.74
N TRP A 43 11.29 -2.50 -2.92
CA TRP A 43 12.42 -3.26 -2.41
C TRP A 43 13.55 -3.25 -3.43
N ARG A 44 14.64 -2.53 -3.11
CA ARG A 44 15.80 -2.39 -4.00
C ARG A 44 16.90 -3.37 -3.62
N GLN A 45 17.74 -3.70 -4.60
CA GLN A 45 18.95 -4.49 -4.39
C GLN A 45 19.79 -3.92 -3.24
N GLY A 46 20.24 -4.80 -2.34
CA GLY A 46 21.06 -4.41 -1.18
C GLY A 46 20.34 -3.66 -0.07
N ARG A 47 19.01 -3.52 -0.13
CA ARG A 47 18.19 -2.94 0.95
C ARG A 47 17.46 -4.04 1.72
N PRO A 48 17.17 -3.84 3.02
CA PRO A 48 16.35 -4.77 3.79
C PRO A 48 14.92 -4.83 3.23
N ASP A 49 14.23 -5.93 3.52
CA ASP A 49 12.82 -6.10 3.17
C ASP A 49 11.98 -4.97 3.80
N PRO A 50 11.21 -4.20 3.02
CA PRO A 50 10.46 -3.07 3.54
C PRO A 50 9.15 -3.46 4.26
N LEU A 51 8.81 -4.75 4.37
CA LEU A 51 7.55 -5.23 4.94
C LEU A 51 7.23 -4.60 6.30
N GLN A 52 8.14 -4.73 7.26
CA GLN A 52 7.89 -4.26 8.63
C GLN A 52 7.74 -2.73 8.69
N ALA A 53 8.60 -2.00 7.95
CA ALA A 53 8.51 -0.55 7.86
C ALA A 53 7.21 -0.09 7.17
N GLY A 54 6.77 -0.81 6.14
CA GLY A 54 5.50 -0.55 5.45
C GLY A 54 4.28 -0.82 6.32
N LEU A 55 4.27 -1.95 7.05
CA LEU A 55 3.21 -2.28 8.00
C LEU A 55 3.08 -1.22 9.10
N ALA A 56 4.19 -0.82 9.72
CA ALA A 56 4.18 0.20 10.78
C ALA A 56 3.65 1.56 10.29
N GLN A 57 4.07 1.98 9.10
CA GLN A 57 3.59 3.24 8.51
C GLN A 57 2.09 3.18 8.16
N LEU A 58 1.66 2.08 7.53
CA LEU A 58 0.26 1.89 7.17
C LEU A 58 -0.63 1.82 8.41
N ASP A 59 -0.21 1.12 9.46
CA ASP A 59 -0.95 0.99 10.71
C ASP A 59 -1.24 2.35 11.36
N SER A 60 -0.22 3.21 11.46
CA SER A 60 -0.36 4.57 11.97
C SER A 60 -1.36 5.40 11.17
N TYR A 61 -1.39 5.21 9.85
CA TYR A 61 -2.30 5.95 8.99
C TYR A 61 -3.73 5.41 9.07
N LEU A 62 -3.92 4.09 9.04
CA LEU A 62 -5.22 3.46 9.23
C LEU A 62 -5.85 3.86 10.56
N ALA A 63 -5.05 3.98 11.63
CA ALA A 63 -5.48 4.52 12.91
C ALA A 63 -6.06 5.94 12.80
N ARG A 64 -5.42 6.82 12.03
CA ARG A 64 -5.89 8.21 11.79
C ARG A 64 -7.16 8.26 10.94
N LEU A 65 -7.32 7.32 10.02
CA LEU A 65 -8.54 7.21 9.22
C LEU A 65 -9.71 6.55 9.97
N GLY A 66 -9.44 5.82 11.04
CA GLY A 66 -10.44 4.97 11.69
C GLY A 66 -10.73 3.68 10.92
N GLU A 67 -9.79 3.23 10.09
CA GLU A 67 -9.95 2.04 9.25
C GLU A 67 -9.25 0.82 9.86
N GLU A 68 -9.89 -0.35 9.71
CA GLU A 68 -9.40 -1.63 10.24
C GLU A 68 -8.65 -2.46 9.18
N THR A 69 -8.67 -2.00 7.93
CA THR A 69 -8.08 -2.72 6.81
C THR A 69 -7.31 -1.80 5.85
N GLY A 70 -6.22 -2.31 5.28
CA GLY A 70 -5.44 -1.58 4.29
C GLY A 70 -4.64 -2.49 3.38
N TRP A 71 -3.95 -1.89 2.40
CA TRP A 71 -3.13 -2.60 1.44
C TRP A 71 -1.69 -2.10 1.49
N LEU A 72 -0.75 -3.02 1.58
CA LEU A 72 0.67 -2.75 1.42
C LEU A 72 1.15 -3.40 0.12
N VAL A 73 1.55 -2.60 -0.85
CA VAL A 73 2.06 -3.11 -2.13
C VAL A 73 3.57 -2.95 -2.16
N ILE A 74 4.29 -4.07 -2.26
CA ILE A 74 5.75 -4.11 -2.31
C ILE A 74 6.16 -4.47 -3.75
N PHE A 75 6.83 -3.53 -4.41
CA PHE A 75 7.48 -3.74 -5.70
C PHE A 75 8.92 -4.18 -5.47
N ASP A 76 9.17 -5.48 -5.57
CA ASP A 76 10.52 -6.05 -5.55
C ASP A 76 11.22 -5.79 -6.88
N ARG A 77 12.27 -4.97 -6.81
CA ARG A 77 13.10 -4.58 -7.95
C ARG A 77 14.53 -5.12 -7.82
N ARG A 78 14.71 -6.17 -7.02
CA ARG A 78 16.00 -6.88 -6.94
C ARG A 78 16.35 -7.50 -8.29
N SER A 79 17.64 -7.62 -8.58
CA SER A 79 18.12 -8.18 -9.85
C SER A 79 18.04 -9.72 -9.85
N GLY A 80 17.76 -10.33 -11.00
CA GLY A 80 17.81 -11.78 -11.18
C GLY A 80 16.57 -12.53 -10.66
N ILE A 81 15.46 -11.83 -10.40
CA ILE A 81 14.18 -12.42 -10.04
C ILE A 81 13.27 -12.53 -11.29
N PRO A 82 12.31 -13.48 -11.33
CA PRO A 82 11.36 -13.61 -12.43
C PRO A 82 10.53 -12.33 -12.69
N PRO A 83 9.89 -12.22 -13.87
CA PRO A 83 8.92 -11.16 -14.16
C PRO A 83 7.83 -11.05 -13.08
N ILE A 84 7.31 -9.84 -12.85
CA ILE A 84 6.33 -9.56 -11.79
C ILE A 84 5.09 -10.45 -11.91
N GLU A 85 4.64 -10.71 -13.14
CA GLU A 85 3.50 -11.56 -13.47
C GLU A 85 3.65 -13.03 -13.01
N GLU A 86 4.88 -13.53 -12.91
CA GLU A 86 5.17 -14.90 -12.49
C GLU A 86 5.33 -15.07 -10.97
N ARG A 87 5.54 -13.97 -10.25
CA ARG A 87 5.91 -14.00 -8.82
C ARG A 87 5.06 -13.10 -7.93
N THR A 88 4.01 -12.48 -8.47
CA THR A 88 3.11 -11.67 -7.65
C THR A 88 2.35 -12.56 -6.68
N THR A 89 2.53 -12.33 -5.39
CA THR A 89 1.80 -13.04 -4.33
C THR A 89 0.93 -12.08 -3.53
N THR A 90 -0.04 -12.64 -2.83
CA THR A 90 -0.89 -11.91 -1.88
C THR A 90 -0.97 -12.68 -0.58
N GLU A 91 -0.75 -12.00 0.53
CA GLU A 91 -0.89 -12.55 1.87
C GLU A 91 -1.68 -11.60 2.77
N ARG A 92 -2.32 -12.15 3.81
CA ARG A 92 -2.98 -11.36 4.85
C ARG A 92 -2.12 -11.37 6.10
N VAL A 93 -1.78 -10.19 6.58
CA VAL A 93 -0.95 -9.98 7.76
C VAL A 93 -1.67 -9.05 8.72
N THR A 94 -1.42 -9.24 10.01
CA THR A 94 -1.93 -8.34 11.05
C THR A 94 -0.82 -7.34 11.43
N THR A 95 -1.16 -6.06 11.50
CA THR A 95 -0.24 -5.02 12.00
C THR A 95 0.02 -5.19 13.50
N PRO A 96 1.05 -4.54 14.06
CA PRO A 96 1.29 -4.55 15.51
C PRO A 96 0.05 -4.16 16.34
N ASP A 97 -0.75 -3.19 15.87
CA ASP A 97 -1.97 -2.75 16.57
C ASP A 97 -3.24 -3.53 16.19
N GLY A 98 -3.12 -4.66 15.48
CA GLY A 98 -4.24 -5.58 15.23
C GLY A 98 -5.04 -5.34 13.95
N ARG A 99 -4.66 -4.37 13.10
CA ARG A 99 -5.34 -4.09 11.83
C ARG A 99 -4.98 -5.12 10.77
N ARG A 100 -5.92 -5.41 9.86
CA ARG A 100 -5.73 -6.45 8.83
C ARG A 100 -5.22 -5.83 7.54
N VAL A 101 -4.01 -6.19 7.13
CA VAL A 101 -3.39 -5.70 5.90
C VAL A 101 -3.32 -6.81 4.87
N THR A 102 -3.76 -6.49 3.65
CA THR A 102 -3.47 -7.32 2.46
C THR A 102 -2.13 -6.86 1.91
N VAL A 103 -1.12 -7.72 1.97
CA VAL A 103 0.19 -7.46 1.39
C VAL A 103 0.23 -8.06 -0.01
N VAL A 104 0.47 -7.22 -1.01
CA VAL A 104 0.73 -7.66 -2.39
C VAL A 104 2.22 -7.50 -2.63
N ARG A 105 2.89 -8.57 -3.02
CA ARG A 105 4.32 -8.53 -3.31
C ARG A 105 4.55 -8.99 -4.74
N GLY A 106 5.00 -8.06 -5.58
CA GLY A 106 5.37 -8.29 -6.97
C GLY A 106 6.74 -7.72 -7.24
#